data_AF-A0A966XF12-F1
#
_entry.id   AF-A0A966XF12-F1
#
_cell.length_a   1.000
_cell.length_b   1.000
_cell.length_c   1.000
_cell.angle_alpha   90.00
_cell.angle_beta   90.00
_cell.angle_gamma   90.00
#
_symmetry.space_group_name_H-M   'P 1'
#
loop_
_entity.id
_entity.type
_entity.pdbx_description
1 polymer ?
#
loop_
_entity_poly.entity_id
_entity_poly.type
_entity_poly.pdbx_seq_one_letter_code
_entity_poly.pdbx_strand_id
1 'polypeptide(L)' 'MGYSNEPLFSGLSLDIHAGMMLAVVGANGTGKSTFVKTVLGLHDPKIGTIHWPKGRPDEIGYL' A
#
# COMPACT_ATOMS: atom_id res chain seq x y z
N MET A 1 -8.30 1.09 -1.37
CA MET A 1 -7.29 2.11 -1.76
C MET A 1 -7.79 2.79 -3.03
N GLY A 2 -7.85 4.11 -3.16
CA GLY A 2 -8.34 4.74 -4.41
C GLY A 2 -8.61 6.24 -4.32
N TYR A 3 -8.43 6.97 -5.42
CA TYR A 3 -8.71 8.41 -5.53
C TYR A 3 -10.15 8.71 -6.05
N SER A 4 -10.79 7.77 -6.76
CA SER A 4 -12.21 7.81 -7.16
C SER A 4 -13.10 7.04 -6.17
N ASN A 5 -14.43 7.12 -6.28
CA ASN A 5 -15.36 6.50 -5.32
C ASN A 5 -15.28 4.95 -5.25
N GLU A 6 -14.64 4.30 -6.23
CA GLU A 6 -14.47 2.85 -6.27
C GLU A 6 -13.09 2.42 -5.74
N PRO A 7 -13.00 1.29 -5.00
CA PRO A 7 -11.73 0.76 -4.54
C PRO A 7 -10.92 0.19 -5.72
N LEU A 8 -9.65 0.62 -5.85
CA LEU A 8 -8.71 0.11 -6.86
C LEU A 8 -8.37 -1.38 -6.68
N PHE A 9 -8.49 -1.89 -5.45
CA PHE A 9 -8.23 -3.28 -5.07
C PHE A 9 -9.26 -3.72 -4.05
N SER A 10 -9.71 -4.97 -4.14
CA SER A 10 -10.65 -5.60 -3.19
C SER A 10 -10.09 -6.95 -2.72
N GLY A 11 -10.24 -7.26 -1.43
CA GLY A 11 -9.86 -8.57 -0.87
C GLY A 11 -8.36 -8.83 -0.79
N LEU A 12 -7.52 -7.79 -0.82
CA LEU A 12 -6.07 -7.95 -0.71
C LEU A 12 -5.68 -8.20 0.75
N SER A 13 -4.99 -9.32 1.00
CA SER A 13 -4.34 -9.64 2.27
C SER A 13 -2.89 -10.01 1.97
N LEU A 14 -1.95 -9.33 2.62
CA LEU A 14 -0.52 -9.48 2.37
C LEU A 14 0.26 -9.23 3.67
N ASP A 15 1.21 -10.11 3.96
CA ASP A 15 2.21 -9.90 5.01
C ASP A 15 3.57 -9.62 4.36
N ILE A 16 4.19 -8.50 4.74
CA ILE A 16 5.53 -8.09 4.27
C ILE A 16 6.49 -8.20 5.45
N HIS A 17 7.47 -9.09 5.34
CA HIS A 17 8.48 -9.29 6.37
C HIS A 17 9.74 -8.45 6.09
N ALA A 18 10.50 -8.17 7.15
CA ALA A 18 11.78 -7.50 7.03
C ALA A 18 12.73 -8.31 6.13
N GLY A 19 13.43 -7.62 5.22
CA GLY A 19 14.31 -8.25 4.23
C GLY A 19 13.61 -8.73 2.96
N MET A 20 12.28 -8.62 2.85
CA MET A 20 11.56 -8.94 1.62
C MET A 20 11.60 -7.79 0.62
N MET A 21 11.59 -8.15 -0.67
CA MET A 21 11.37 -7.22 -1.78
C MET A 21 10.00 -7.51 -2.39
N LEU A 22 9.14 -6.50 -2.43
CA LEU A 22 7.83 -6.57 -3.09
C LEU A 22 7.88 -5.84 -4.43
N ALA A 23 7.63 -6.54 -5.53
CA ALA A 23 7.45 -5.94 -6.84
C ALA A 23 5.96 -5.77 -7.14
N VAL A 24 5.53 -4.56 -7.52
CA VAL A 24 4.15 -4.26 -7.91
C VAL A 24 4.10 -4.00 -9.41
N VAL A 25 3.50 -4.92 -10.16
CA VAL A 25 3.46 -4.89 -11.63
C VAL A 25 2.04 -4.72 -12.16
N GLY A 26 1.91 -4.15 -13.36
CA GLY A 26 0.62 -3.91 -14.02
C GLY A 26 0.66 -2.72 -14.97
N ALA A 27 -0.36 -2.57 -15.80
CA ALA A 27 -0.48 -1.47 -16.77
C ALA A 27 -0.51 -0.08 -16.11
N ASN A 28 -0.27 0.97 -16.88
CA ASN A 28 -0.39 2.34 -16.37
C ASN A 28 -1.86 2.63 -15.98
N GLY A 29 -2.04 3.40 -14.90
CA GLY A 29 -3.38 3.72 -14.38
C GLY A 29 -4.03 2.65 -13.51
N THR A 30 -3.44 1.46 -13.33
CA THR A 30 -4.02 0.38 -12.50
C THR A 30 -3.91 0.60 -10.98
N GLY A 31 -3.39 1.75 -10.53
CA GLY A 31 -3.35 2.08 -9.11
C GLY A 31 -2.10 1.63 -8.35
N LYS A 32 -1.04 1.18 -9.03
CA LYS A 32 0.22 0.73 -8.39
C LYS A 32 0.82 1.76 -7.44
N SER A 33 0.96 3.02 -7.87
CA SER A 33 1.50 4.08 -7.02
C SER A 33 0.59 4.38 -5.83
N THR A 34 -0.73 4.30 -6.01
CA THR A 34 -1.69 4.43 -4.91
C THR A 34 -1.52 3.29 -3.92
N PHE A 35 -1.34 2.05 -4.39
CA PHE A 35 -1.09 0.90 -3.54
C PHE A 35 0.18 1.09 -2.71
N VAL A 36 1.31 1.40 -3.36
CA VAL A 36 2.59 1.63 -2.66
C VAL A 36 2.46 2.75 -1.62
N LYS A 37 1.89 3.91 -1.99
CA LYS A 37 1.68 5.01 -1.05
C LYS A 37 0.81 4.61 0.14
N THR A 38 -0.24 3.80 -0.10
CA THR A 38 -1.11 3.36 0.98
C THR A 38 -0.39 2.41 1.91
N VAL A 39 0.34 1.40 1.38
CA VAL A 39 1.16 0.48 2.19
C VAL A 39 2.19 1.24 3.03
N LEU A 40 2.80 2.28 2.47
CA LEU A 40 3.74 3.16 3.19
C LEU A 40 3.07 4.14 4.18
N GLY A 41 1.74 4.11 4.31
CA GLY A 41 0.97 5.03 5.16
C GLY A 41 0.99 6.48 4.65
N LEU A 42 1.38 6.73 3.41
CA LEU A 42 1.32 8.06 2.77
C LEU A 42 -0.08 8.37 2.21
N HIS A 43 -0.98 7.39 2.22
CA HIS A 43 -2.38 7.53 1.85
C HIS A 43 -3.20 6.58 2.71
N ASP A 44 -4.42 6.97 3.09
CA ASP A 44 -5.27 6.12 3.93
C ASP A 44 -6.01 5.07 3.10
N PRO A 45 -6.14 3.83 3.61
CA PRO A 45 -6.97 2.84 2.97
C PRO A 45 -8.44 3.23 3.13
N LYS A 46 -9.19 3.25 2.01
CA LYS A 46 -10.65 3.44 2.05
C LYS A 46 -11.40 2.38 2.86
N ILE A 47 -10.90 1.14 2.86
CA ILE A 47 -11.49 -0.02 3.53
C ILE A 47 -10.33 -0.91 4.00
N GLY A 48 -10.50 -1.53 5.17
CA GLY A 48 -9.49 -2.39 5.79
C GLY A 48 -8.48 -1.62 6.61
N THR A 49 -7.40 -2.29 6.99
CA THR A 49 -6.40 -1.76 7.91
C THR A 49 -4.99 -2.13 7.47
N ILE A 50 -4.02 -1.28 7.80
CA ILE A 50 -2.60 -1.59 7.70
C ILE A 50 -2.07 -1.70 9.12
N HIS A 51 -1.42 -2.82 9.42
CA HIS A 51 -0.84 -3.07 10.72
C HIS A 51 0.68 -3.14 10.61
N TRP A 52 1.35 -2.29 11.38
CA TRP A 52 2.80 -2.31 11.54
C TRP A 52 3.13 -2.91 12.92
N PRO A 53 3.67 -4.14 13.00
CA PRO A 53 3.83 -4.85 14.28
C PRO A 53 4.67 -4.10 15.33
N LYS A 54 5.58 -3.23 14.89
CA LYS A 54 6.44 -2.40 15.76
C LYS A 54 6.08 -0.91 15.68
N GLY A 55 4.91 -0.57 15.16
CA GLY A 55 4.54 0.80 14.80
C GLY A 55 5.08 1.21 13.44
N ARG A 56 4.56 2.32 12.91
CA ARG A 56 5.03 2.92 11.66
C ARG A 56 6.44 3.46 11.88
N PRO A 57 7.39 3.22 10.95
CA PRO A 57 8.73 3.81 11.06
C PRO A 57 8.70 5.34 10.98
N ASP A 58 9.60 5.98 11.73
CA ASP A 58 9.73 7.44 11.77
C ASP A 58 10.16 8.03 10.41
N GLU A 59 10.93 7.26 9.63
CA GLU A 59 11.41 7.63 8.32
C GLU A 59 11.06 6.57 7.27
N ILE A 60 10.62 7.02 6.09
CA ILE A 60 10.29 6.19 4.94
C ILE A 60 10.91 6.82 3.70
N GLY A 61 11.84 6.12 3.07
CA GLY A 61 12.33 6.49 1.73
C GLY A 61 11.26 6.20 0.67
N TYR A 62 10.89 7.20 -0.11
CA TYR A 62 9.98 7.08 -1.25
C TYR A 62 10.44 8.01 -2.37
N LEU A 63 10.57 7.47 -3.59
CA LEU A 63 11.03 8.17 -4.81
C LEU A 63 9.92 8.16 -5.87
#